data_AF-A0A848I920-F1
#
_entry.id   AF-A0A848I920-F1
#
_cell.length_a   1.000
_cell.length_b   1.000
_cell.length_c   1.000
_cell.angle_alpha   90.00
_cell.angle_beta   90.00
_cell.angle_gamma   90.00
#
_symmetry.space_group_name_H-M   'P 1'
#
loop_
_entity.id
_entity.type
_entity.pdbx_description
1 polymer ?
#
loop_
_entity_poly.entity_id
_entity_poly.type
_entity_poly.pdbx_seq_one_letter_code
_entity_poly.pdbx_strand_id
1 'polypeptide(L)' 'MTAVILRVLERAPQWLRHDLESKDTSARRRAEETLAAMIADALANQTGTCSQG' A
#
# COMPACT_ATOMS: atom_id res chain seq x y z
N MET A 1 -4.73 -14.07 -1.14
CA MET A 1 -4.89 -12.68 -0.66
C MET A 1 -3.70 -12.17 0.15
N THR A 2 -3.14 -12.93 1.10
CA THR A 2 -2.04 -12.46 1.98
C THR A 2 -0.75 -12.05 1.24
N ALA A 3 -0.39 -12.73 0.15
CA ALA A 3 0.83 -12.44 -0.62
C ALA A 3 0.86 -11.05 -1.28
N VAL A 4 -0.32 -10.49 -1.59
CA VAL A 4 -0.48 -9.14 -2.16
C VAL A 4 -0.03 -8.09 -1.16
N ILE A 5 -0.55 -8.22 0.06
CA ILE A 5 -0.35 -7.27 1.14
C ILE A 5 1.13 -7.28 1.53
N LEU A 6 1.76 -8.46 1.61
CA LEU A 6 3.19 -8.57 1.88
C LEU A 6 4.03 -7.83 0.84
N ARG A 7 3.75 -8.01 -0.46
CA ARG A 7 4.46 -7.29 -1.53
C ARG A 7 4.29 -5.77 -1.45
N VAL A 8 3.10 -5.30 -1.07
CA VAL A 8 2.85 -3.87 -0.86
C VAL A 8 3.66 -3.35 0.32
N LEU A 9 3.70 -4.09 1.43
CA LEU A 9 4.47 -3.72 2.61
C LEU A 9 6.00 -3.74 2.37
N GLU A 10 6.50 -4.67 1.55
CA GLU A 10 7.90 -4.71 1.11
C GLU A 10 8.28 -3.46 0.30
N ARG A 11 7.36 -2.94 -0.51
CA ARG A 11 7.56 -1.75 -1.33
C ARG A 11 7.19 -0.44 -0.63
N ALA A 12 6.61 -0.52 0.56
CA ALA A 12 6.18 0.65 1.33
C ALA A 12 7.39 1.51 1.75
N PRO A 13 7.40 2.81 1.44
CA PRO A 13 8.47 3.72 1.84
C PRO A 13 8.67 3.79 3.35
N GLN A 14 9.88 4.12 3.80
CA GLN A 14 10.17 4.26 5.23
C GLN A 14 9.37 5.41 5.87
N TRP A 15 9.20 6.53 5.15
CA TRP A 15 8.38 7.66 5.62
C TRP A 15 6.93 7.25 5.91
N LEU A 16 6.39 6.26 5.19
CA LEU A 16 5.02 5.80 5.37
C LEU A 16 4.83 5.15 6.74
N ARG A 17 5.82 4.37 7.19
CA ARG A 17 5.80 3.76 8.53
C ARG A 17 5.88 4.83 9.62
N HIS A 18 6.77 5.80 9.45
CA HIS A 18 6.92 6.92 10.36
C HIS A 18 5.61 7.72 10.51
N ASP A 19 4.94 8.01 9.39
CA ASP A 19 3.70 8.78 9.40
C ASP A 19 2.52 7.97 9.95
N LEU A 20 2.50 6.64 9.76
CA LEU A 20 1.52 5.76 10.42
C LEU A 20 1.69 5.72 11.94
N GLU A 21 2.93 5.80 12.44
CA GLU A 21 3.25 5.86 13.87
C GLU A 21 3.08 7.26 14.46
N SER A 22 2.84 8.28 13.63
CA SER A 22 2.71 9.66 14.06
C SER A 22 1.48 9.90 14.94
N LYS A 23 1.65 10.78 15.94
CA LYS A 23 0.54 11.30 16.75
C LYS A 23 -0.25 12.39 16.02
N ASP A 24 0.31 12.94 14.95
CA ASP A 24 -0.40 13.88 14.09
C ASP A 24 -1.42 13.13 13.24
N THR A 25 -2.70 13.40 13.49
CA THR A 25 -3.82 12.78 12.80
C THR A 25 -3.85 13.06 11.30
N SER A 26 -3.33 14.20 10.86
CA SER A 26 -3.25 14.55 9.44
C SER A 26 -2.16 13.74 8.75
N ALA A 27 -0.98 13.61 9.38
CA ALA A 27 0.12 12.78 8.88
C ALA A 27 -0.31 11.30 8.80
N ARG A 28 -0.94 10.78 9.86
CA ARG A 28 -1.42 9.40 9.87
C ARG A 28 -2.46 9.13 8.79
N ARG A 29 -3.42 10.04 8.59
CA ARG A 29 -4.42 9.91 7.50
C ARG A 29 -3.76 9.88 6.13
N ARG A 30 -2.80 10.77 5.86
CA ARG A 30 -2.07 10.78 4.58
C ARG A 30 -1.37 9.44 4.32
N ALA A 31 -0.79 8.85 5.36
CA ALA A 31 -0.15 7.56 5.25
C ALA A 31 -1.15 6.41 5.02
N GLU A 32 -2.28 6.40 5.73
CA GLU A 32 -3.36 5.43 5.53
C GLU A 32 -3.93 5.53 4.09
N GLU A 33 -4.20 6.73 3.59
CA GLU A 33 -4.67 6.98 2.23
C GLU A 33 -3.67 6.48 1.17
N THR A 34 -2.39 6.75 1.38
CA THR A 34 -1.32 6.28 0.48
C THR A 34 -1.22 4.75 0.50
N LEU A 35 -1.27 4.13 1.68
CA LEU A 35 -1.24 2.67 1.81
C LEU A 35 -2.45 2.02 1.13
N ALA A 36 -3.64 2.59 1.29
CA ALA A 36 -4.85 2.13 0.62
C ALA A 36 -4.70 2.20 -0.91
N ALA A 37 -4.14 3.29 -1.44
CA ALA A 37 -3.87 3.42 -2.87
C ALA A 37 -2.86 2.38 -3.38
N MET A 38 -1.79 2.10 -2.62
CA MET A 38 -0.82 1.04 -2.99
C MET A 38 -1.44 -0.36 -2.99
N ILE A 39 -2.33 -0.64 -2.03
CA ILE A 39 -3.07 -1.91 -1.98
C ILE A 39 -4.04 -2.00 -3.17
N ALA A 40 -4.77 -0.92 -3.47
CA ALA A 40 -5.70 -0.88 -4.59
C ALA A 40 -5.00 -1.07 -5.95
N ASP A 41 -3.85 -0.42 -6.16
CA ASP A 41 -3.01 -0.60 -7.35
C ASP A 41 -2.50 -2.04 -7.47
N ALA A 42 -1.94 -2.61 -6.40
CA ALA A 42 -1.51 -4.01 -6.40
C ALA A 42 -2.68 -5.00 -6.60
N LEU A 43 -3.87 -4.61 -6.10
CA LEU A 43 -5.21 -5.10 -6.42
C LEU A 43 -5.42 -5.31 -7.91
N ALA A 44 -5.49 -4.17 -8.61
CA ALA A 44 -5.79 -4.06 -10.03
C ALA A 44 -4.70 -4.68 -10.90
N ASN A 45 -3.43 -4.60 -10.49
CA ASN A 45 -2.32 -5.12 -11.29
C ASN A 45 -2.17 -6.64 -11.17
N GLN A 46 -2.75 -7.27 -10.14
CA GLN A 46 -2.82 -8.74 -10.05
C GLN A 46 -3.95 -9.35 -10.86
N THR A 47 -5.06 -8.65 -11.04
CA THR A 47 -6.10 -9.11 -11.96
C THR A 47 -5.68 -8.97 -13.42
N GLY A 48 -4.65 -8.15 -13.71
CA GLY A 48 -4.01 -8.03 -15.02
C GLY A 48 -3.10 -9.19 -15.43
N THR A 49 -2.69 -10.08 -14.51
CA THR A 49 -1.78 -11.20 -14.86
C THR A 49 -2.47 -12.40 -15.53
N CYS A 50 -3.79 -12.37 -15.76
CA CYS A 50 -4.48 -13.35 -16.61
C CYS A 50 -4.55 -12.95 -18.10
N SER A 51 -3.86 -11.87 -18.52
CA SER A 51 -3.81 -11.44 -19.93
C SER A 51 -2.39 -11.03 -20.35
N GLN A 52 -1.40 -11.90 -20.14
CA GLN A 52 -0.27 -11.96 -21.06
C GLN A 52 -0.36 -13.30 -21.79
N GLY A 53 -0.85 -13.24 -23.03
CA GLY A 53 -0.75 -14.31 -24.01
C GLY A 53 0.63 -14.35 -24.66
#